data_AF-A0A7C8ERR6-F1
#
_entry.id   AF-A0A7C8ERR6-F1
#
_cell.length_a   1.000
_cell.length_b   1.000
_cell.length_c   1.000
_cell.angle_alpha   90.00
_cell.angle_beta   90.00
_cell.angle_gamma   90.00
#
_symmetry.space_group_name_H-M   'P 1'
#
loop_
_entity.id
_entity.type
_entity.pdbx_description
1 polymer ?
#
loop_
_entity_poly.entity_id
_entity_poly.type
_entity_poly.pdbx_seq_one_letter_code
_entity_poly.pdbx_strand_id
1 'polypeptide(L)'
;MSNHTALPPDVQSQTLGVVFFDLSRFAEWSSPNEDAHIASFLQRLYGLAAERIEANGGRIVKFMGDAGLAVFPEESAEDTIFAICAFAQEARECARKFGLDTYVNVNIHVGPVLAGSFGPPGAERFDVIGKTVNIAARLGRRGITLSPQAFRCLSPEGRKRFEKVTRPITYQFRF
;
A
#
# COMPACT_ATOMS: atom_id res chain seq x y z
N MET A 1 -12.29 -11.38 -33.17
CA MET A 1 -11.49 -12.18 -32.21
C MET A 1 -10.17 -11.46 -32.06
N SER A 2 -9.99 -10.69 -30.99
CA SER A 2 -8.85 -9.80 -30.81
C SER A 2 -7.71 -10.55 -30.14
N ASN A 3 -6.52 -10.53 -30.76
CA ASN A 3 -5.27 -11.13 -30.27
C ASN A 3 -5.02 -10.77 -28.80
N HIS A 4 -5.09 -11.75 -27.90
CA HIS A 4 -4.35 -11.65 -26.65
C HIS A 4 -2.89 -11.94 -26.97
N THR A 5 -2.07 -10.88 -27.06
CA THR A 5 -0.61 -11.02 -27.01
C THR A 5 -0.27 -11.88 -25.79
N ALA A 6 0.53 -12.93 -25.99
CA ALA A 6 1.03 -13.73 -24.88
C ALA A 6 1.67 -12.81 -23.84
N LEU A 7 1.35 -13.03 -22.57
CA LEU A 7 1.96 -12.27 -21.48
C LEU A 7 3.50 -12.46 -21.49
N PRO A 8 4.27 -11.48 -21.01
CA PRO A 8 5.70 -11.67 -20.81
C PRO A 8 5.99 -12.95 -20.01
N PRO A 9 7.08 -13.69 -20.31
CA PRO A 9 7.33 -15.02 -19.72
C PRO A 9 7.42 -15.03 -18.18
N ASP A 10 7.81 -13.92 -17.57
CA ASP A 10 7.94 -13.77 -16.12
C ASP A 10 6.64 -13.32 -15.44
N VAL A 11 5.59 -13.00 -16.20
CA VAL A 11 4.28 -12.62 -15.65
C VAL A 11 3.51 -13.86 -15.22
N GLN A 12 3.22 -13.95 -13.93
CA GLN A 12 2.52 -15.08 -13.32
C GLN A 12 1.28 -14.62 -12.56
N SER A 13 0.26 -15.48 -12.52
CA SER A 13 -0.89 -15.28 -11.65
C SER A 13 -0.59 -15.81 -10.25
N GLN A 14 -0.75 -14.96 -9.25
CA GLN A 14 -0.54 -15.31 -7.85
C GLN A 14 -1.49 -14.53 -6.94
N THR A 15 -1.81 -15.08 -5.77
CA THR A 15 -2.60 -14.39 -4.75
C THR A 15 -1.67 -13.53 -3.89
N LEU A 16 -1.90 -12.23 -3.85
CA LEU A 16 -1.11 -11.29 -3.05
C LEU A 16 -2.03 -10.36 -2.25
N GLY A 17 -1.52 -9.91 -1.11
CA GLY A 17 -1.95 -8.66 -0.50
C GLY A 17 -1.47 -7.48 -1.34
N VAL A 18 -2.38 -6.58 -1.68
CA VAL A 18 -2.13 -5.33 -2.39
C VAL A 18 -2.40 -4.19 -1.43
N VAL A 19 -1.40 -3.32 -1.27
CA VAL A 19 -1.40 -2.20 -0.34
C VAL A 19 -1.28 -0.91 -1.13
N PHE A 20 -2.24 -0.01 -0.93
CA PHE A 20 -2.06 1.40 -1.27
C PHE A 20 -1.96 2.20 0.01
N PHE A 21 -1.06 3.16 0.04
CA PHE A 21 -1.08 4.19 1.08
C PHE A 21 -0.86 5.58 0.47
N ASP A 22 -1.35 6.61 1.16
CA ASP A 22 -1.10 8.03 0.85
C ASP A 22 -1.17 8.89 2.12
N LEU A 23 -0.80 10.16 2.02
CA LEU A 23 -0.86 11.12 3.10
C LEU A 23 -2.01 12.11 2.86
N SER A 24 -2.89 12.26 3.85
CA SER A 24 -3.84 13.35 3.84
C SER A 24 -3.13 14.72 3.87
N ARG A 25 -3.74 15.73 3.23
CA ARG A 25 -3.23 17.12 3.22
C ARG A 25 -1.85 17.31 2.56
N PHE A 26 -1.27 16.28 1.93
CA PHE A 26 0.01 16.42 1.26
C PHE A 26 -0.04 17.43 0.10
N ALA A 27 -1.10 17.43 -0.71
CA ALA A 27 -1.26 18.40 -1.80
C ALA A 27 -1.31 19.86 -1.29
N GLU A 28 -2.04 20.10 -0.18
CA GLU A 28 -2.13 21.42 0.45
C GLU A 28 -0.80 21.85 1.06
N TRP A 29 -0.07 20.92 1.68
CA TRP A 29 1.23 21.18 2.28
C TRP A 29 2.34 21.35 1.24
N SER A 30 2.33 20.57 0.16
CA SER A 30 3.38 20.64 -0.88
C SER A 30 3.29 21.92 -1.70
N SER A 31 2.09 22.40 -2.01
CA SER A 31 1.88 23.60 -2.85
C SER A 31 2.71 24.84 -2.44
N PRO A 32 2.79 25.23 -1.14
CA PRO A 32 3.61 26.37 -0.71
C PRO A 32 5.07 26.02 -0.33
N ASN A 33 5.47 24.75 -0.31
CA ASN A 33 6.81 24.33 0.13
C ASN A 33 7.79 24.20 -1.04
N GLU A 34 9.08 24.38 -0.76
CA GLU A 34 10.13 24.21 -1.77
C GLU A 34 10.30 22.74 -2.17
N ASP A 35 10.56 22.49 -3.46
CA ASP A 35 10.75 21.14 -4.02
C ASP A 35 11.84 20.34 -3.27
N ALA A 36 12.92 20.98 -2.85
CA ALA A 36 13.99 20.33 -2.09
C ALA A 36 13.51 19.85 -0.71
N HIS A 37 12.66 20.63 -0.04
CA HIS A 37 12.06 20.25 1.25
C HIS A 37 11.08 19.09 1.08
N ILE A 38 10.26 19.15 0.03
CA ILE A 38 9.33 18.07 -0.34
C ILE A 38 10.09 16.79 -0.66
N ALA A 39 11.15 16.87 -1.48
CA ALA A 39 11.96 15.72 -1.85
C ALA A 39 12.67 15.09 -0.64
N SER A 40 13.21 15.91 0.27
CA SER A 40 13.81 15.41 1.52
C SER A 40 12.79 14.68 2.40
N PHE A 41 11.57 15.19 2.48
CA PHE A 41 10.49 14.52 3.22
C PHE A 41 10.12 13.19 2.56
N LEU A 42 9.87 13.18 1.26
CA LEU A 42 9.51 11.98 0.50
C LEU A 42 10.60 10.90 0.61
N GLN A 43 11.88 11.27 0.51
CA GLN A 43 12.98 10.33 0.69
C GLN A 43 12.96 9.65 2.06
N ARG A 44 12.61 10.40 3.13
CA ARG A 44 12.50 9.83 4.48
C ARG A 44 11.27 8.93 4.60
N LEU A 45 10.13 9.33 4.02
CA LEU A 45 8.91 8.53 3.97
C LEU A 45 9.14 7.20 3.24
N TYR A 46 9.81 7.24 2.08
CA TYR A 46 10.13 6.06 1.29
C TYR A 46 11.03 5.10 2.04
N GLY A 47 12.04 5.62 2.76
CA GLY A 47 12.91 4.82 3.62
C GLY A 47 12.13 4.11 4.73
N LEU A 48 11.23 4.82 5.43
CA LEU A 48 10.39 4.23 6.48
C LEU A 48 9.45 3.15 5.91
N ALA A 49 8.83 3.41 4.76
CA ALA A 49 7.94 2.46 4.11
C ALA A 49 8.69 1.19 3.71
N ALA A 50 9.86 1.32 3.05
CA ALA A 50 10.68 0.18 2.64
C ALA A 50 11.17 -0.61 3.86
N GLU A 51 11.72 0.05 4.88
CA GLU A 51 12.20 -0.60 6.11
C GLU A 51 11.11 -1.44 6.78
N ARG A 52 9.89 -0.90 6.92
CA ARG A 52 8.79 -1.61 7.59
C ARG A 52 8.19 -2.71 6.72
N ILE A 53 7.93 -2.42 5.44
CA ILE A 53 7.21 -3.35 4.57
C ILE A 53 8.12 -4.50 4.12
N GLU A 54 9.36 -4.22 3.70
CA GLU A 54 10.26 -5.24 3.15
C GLU A 54 10.82 -6.15 4.24
N ALA A 55 11.06 -5.64 5.45
CA ALA A 55 11.49 -6.47 6.58
C ALA A 55 10.41 -7.46 7.05
N ASN A 56 9.15 -7.28 6.65
CA ASN A 56 8.01 -8.10 7.06
C ASN A 56 7.38 -8.86 5.88
N GLY A 57 8.19 -9.23 4.88
CA GLY A 57 7.77 -10.07 3.75
C GLY A 57 7.07 -9.34 2.61
N GLY A 58 6.85 -8.04 2.74
CA GLY A 58 6.32 -7.21 1.67
C GLY A 58 7.37 -6.78 0.65
N ARG A 59 6.92 -6.12 -0.41
CA ARG A 59 7.74 -5.52 -1.45
C ARG A 59 7.12 -4.20 -1.89
N ILE A 60 7.92 -3.14 -1.91
CA ILE A 60 7.51 -1.90 -2.56
C ILE A 60 7.49 -2.12 -4.07
N VAL A 61 6.37 -1.83 -4.72
CA VAL A 61 6.24 -1.86 -6.18
C VAL A 61 6.71 -0.53 -6.75
N LYS A 62 6.11 0.57 -6.27
CA LYS A 62 6.44 1.93 -6.71
C LYS A 62 5.87 3.00 -5.77
N PHE A 63 6.51 4.16 -5.78
CA PHE A 63 5.99 5.39 -5.20
C PHE A 63 5.50 6.35 -6.28
N MET A 64 4.49 7.16 -5.96
CA MET A 64 3.89 8.18 -6.83
C MET A 64 3.58 9.41 -5.96
N GLY A 65 4.56 10.30 -5.79
CA GLY A 65 4.46 11.39 -4.81
C GLY A 65 4.46 10.85 -3.37
N ASP A 66 3.50 11.25 -2.56
CA ASP A 66 3.29 10.73 -1.20
C ASP A 66 2.59 9.35 -1.16
N ALA A 67 2.09 8.89 -2.31
CA ALA A 67 1.43 7.60 -2.42
C ALA A 67 2.42 6.46 -2.69
N GLY A 68 2.12 5.27 -2.16
CA GLY A 68 2.88 4.04 -2.39
C GLY A 68 1.98 2.87 -2.78
N LEU A 69 2.49 2.03 -3.69
CA LEU A 69 1.96 0.70 -3.97
C LEU A 69 2.96 -0.34 -3.47
N ALA A 70 2.48 -1.24 -2.63
CA ALA A 70 3.25 -2.39 -2.15
C ALA A 70 2.42 -3.67 -2.26
N VAL A 71 3.12 -4.81 -2.24
CA VAL A 71 2.50 -6.13 -2.23
C VAL A 71 3.14 -7.02 -1.18
N PHE A 72 2.42 -8.05 -0.74
CA PHE A 72 2.96 -9.08 0.16
C PHE A 72 2.31 -10.45 -0.10
N PRO A 73 3.01 -11.55 0.14
CA PRO A 73 2.48 -12.90 0.02
C PRO A 73 1.48 -13.21 1.15
N GLU A 74 0.48 -14.06 0.91
CA GLU A 74 -0.57 -14.35 1.89
C GLU A 74 0.00 -14.95 3.19
N GLU A 75 1.12 -15.68 3.08
CA GLU A 75 1.82 -16.30 4.20
C GLU A 75 2.40 -15.30 5.20
N SER A 76 2.73 -14.08 4.77
CA SER A 76 3.25 -13.01 5.64
C SER A 76 2.20 -11.97 6.01
N ALA A 77 0.92 -12.20 5.67
CA ALA A 77 -0.10 -11.17 5.70
C ALA A 77 -0.26 -10.48 7.07
N GLU A 78 -0.28 -11.24 8.16
CA GLU A 78 -0.47 -10.67 9.50
C GLU A 78 0.71 -9.76 9.89
N ASP A 79 1.94 -10.25 9.77
CA ASP A 79 3.16 -9.50 10.09
C ASP A 79 3.28 -8.25 9.21
N THR A 80 3.05 -8.37 7.90
CA THR A 80 3.12 -7.22 7.00
C THR A 80 2.03 -6.18 7.32
N ILE A 81 0.78 -6.60 7.58
CA ILE A 81 -0.31 -5.68 7.92
C ILE A 81 0.02 -4.91 9.19
N PHE A 82 0.53 -5.56 10.24
CA PHE A 82 0.92 -4.87 11.47
C PHE A 82 2.14 -3.97 11.29
N ALA A 83 3.12 -4.36 10.47
CA ALA A 83 4.24 -3.50 10.11
C ALA A 83 3.77 -2.24 9.36
N ILE A 84 2.77 -2.35 8.50
CA ILE A 84 2.15 -1.20 7.82
C ILE A 84 1.42 -0.31 8.82
N CYS A 85 0.75 -0.88 9.84
CA CYS A 85 0.16 -0.09 10.93
C CYS A 85 1.22 0.69 11.72
N ALA A 86 2.38 0.10 11.99
CA ALA A 86 3.51 0.78 12.64
C ALA A 86 4.09 1.88 11.74
N PHE A 87 4.32 1.59 10.46
CA PHE A 87 4.72 2.58 9.45
C PHE A 87 3.78 3.79 9.44
N ALA A 88 2.46 3.58 9.47
CA ALA A 88 1.50 4.67 9.44
C ALA A 88 1.64 5.62 10.65
N GLN A 89 2.03 5.10 11.82
CA GLN A 89 2.29 5.92 13.01
C GLN A 89 3.60 6.70 12.87
N GLU A 90 4.68 6.03 12.45
CA GLU A 90 6.00 6.63 12.27
C GLU A 90 6.03 7.67 11.16
N ALA A 91 5.34 7.42 10.06
CA ALA A 91 5.20 8.35 8.95
C ALA A 91 4.47 9.63 9.39
N ARG A 92 3.46 9.52 10.26
CA ARG A 92 2.79 10.69 10.84
C ARG A 92 3.73 11.51 11.73
N GLU A 93 4.52 10.85 12.57
CA GLU A 93 5.51 11.52 13.41
C GLU A 93 6.61 12.18 12.57
N CYS A 94 7.04 11.49 11.51
CA CYS A 94 7.99 12.01 10.54
C CYS A 94 7.42 13.27 9.86
N ALA A 95 6.21 13.21 9.30
CA ALA A 95 5.56 14.32 8.63
C ALA A 95 5.46 15.57 9.52
N ARG A 96 5.15 15.40 10.81
CA ARG A 96 5.11 16.51 11.78
C ARG A 96 6.44 17.25 11.89
N LYS A 97 7.58 16.56 11.78
CA LYS A 97 8.92 17.18 11.81
C LYS A 97 9.19 18.05 10.57
N PHE A 98 8.44 17.83 9.48
CA PHE A 98 8.49 18.63 8.25
C PHE A 98 7.36 19.67 8.17
N GLY A 99 6.58 19.86 9.25
CA GLY A 99 5.47 20.81 9.29
C GLY A 99 4.17 20.30 8.65
N LEU A 100 4.07 19.01 8.34
CA LEU A 100 2.87 18.39 7.79
C LEU A 100 2.07 17.68 8.89
N ASP A 101 0.92 18.25 9.25
CA ASP A 101 -0.06 17.59 10.12
C ASP A 101 -1.01 16.72 9.29
N THR A 102 -0.70 15.43 9.24
CA THR A 102 -1.38 14.43 8.40
C THR A 102 -1.77 13.19 9.19
N TYR A 103 -2.67 12.39 8.61
CA TYR A 103 -2.81 10.97 8.84
C TYR A 103 -2.48 10.20 7.55
N VAL A 104 -1.96 8.98 7.73
CA VAL A 104 -1.71 8.04 6.64
C VAL A 104 -2.98 7.26 6.36
N ASN A 105 -3.41 7.22 5.11
CA ASN A 105 -4.43 6.28 4.68
C ASN A 105 -3.76 5.03 4.15
N VAL A 106 -4.34 3.88 4.47
CA VAL A 106 -3.86 2.60 3.98
C VAL A 106 -5.07 1.79 3.56
N ASN A 107 -5.02 1.20 2.37
CA ASN A 107 -6.00 0.27 1.88
C ASN A 107 -5.33 -1.06 1.55
N ILE A 108 -5.86 -2.16 2.12
CA ILE A 108 -5.29 -3.49 1.93
C ILE A 108 -6.37 -4.46 1.44
N HIS A 109 -6.09 -5.12 0.32
CA HIS A 109 -6.93 -6.16 -0.25
C HIS A 109 -6.09 -7.38 -0.63
N VAL A 110 -6.55 -8.58 -0.31
CA VAL A 110 -5.90 -9.84 -0.73
C VAL A 110 -6.72 -10.49 -1.84
N GLY A 111 -6.05 -10.90 -2.92
CA GLY A 111 -6.66 -11.58 -4.06
C GLY A 111 -5.69 -11.86 -5.21
N PRO A 112 -6.16 -12.49 -6.30
CA PRO A 112 -5.33 -12.83 -7.44
C PRO A 112 -4.87 -11.59 -8.21
N VAL A 113 -3.60 -11.55 -8.59
CA VAL A 113 -2.98 -10.54 -9.46
C VAL A 113 -2.14 -11.24 -10.53
N LEU A 114 -1.92 -10.54 -11.64
CA LEU A 114 -0.79 -10.81 -12.52
C LEU A 114 0.40 -9.99 -12.01
N ALA A 115 1.51 -10.66 -11.70
CA ALA A 115 2.72 -10.02 -11.20
C ALA A 115 3.90 -10.38 -12.09
N GLY A 116 4.74 -9.41 -12.42
CA GLY A 116 5.89 -9.58 -13.29
C GLY A 116 6.38 -8.25 -13.85
N SER A 117 7.29 -8.31 -14.81
CA SER A 117 7.83 -7.14 -15.50
C SER A 117 6.85 -6.62 -16.54
N PHE A 118 6.47 -5.34 -16.42
CA PHE A 118 5.63 -4.64 -17.40
C PHE A 118 6.33 -3.35 -17.84
N GLY A 119 6.17 -2.99 -19.11
CA GLY A 119 6.73 -1.76 -19.68
C GLY A 119 7.15 -1.94 -21.14
N PRO A 120 7.63 -0.87 -21.80
CA PRO A 120 8.25 -1.00 -23.10
C PRO A 120 9.59 -1.75 -23.01
N PRO A 121 10.06 -2.38 -24.11
CA PRO A 121 11.32 -3.10 -24.13
C PRO A 121 12.50 -2.27 -23.58
N GLY A 122 13.21 -2.80 -22.58
CA GLY A 122 14.37 -2.17 -21.95
C GLY A 122 14.05 -1.18 -20.83
N ALA A 123 12.78 -0.95 -20.49
CA ALA A 123 12.36 -0.14 -19.36
C ALA A 123 11.25 -0.82 -18.53
N GLU A 124 11.18 -2.14 -18.60
CA GLU A 124 10.24 -2.93 -17.81
C GLU A 124 10.54 -2.80 -16.33
N ARG A 125 9.48 -2.76 -15.52
CA ARG A 125 9.56 -2.75 -14.07
C ARG A 125 8.58 -3.76 -13.52
N PHE A 126 8.93 -4.35 -12.38
CA PHE A 126 7.99 -5.16 -11.64
C PHE A 126 6.72 -4.34 -11.32
N ASP A 127 5.56 -4.88 -11.68
CA ASP A 127 4.27 -4.29 -11.37
C ASP A 127 3.25 -5.40 -11.07
N VAL A 128 2.08 -4.99 -10.58
CA VAL A 128 0.93 -5.87 -10.41
C VAL A 128 -0.28 -5.32 -11.13
N ILE A 129 -0.98 -6.20 -11.86
CA ILE A 129 -2.17 -5.85 -12.65
C ILE A 129 -3.30 -6.79 -12.27
N GLY A 130 -4.51 -6.25 -12.15
CA GLY A 130 -5.71 -7.08 -11.99
C GLY A 130 -6.86 -6.35 -11.30
N LYS A 131 -7.93 -7.10 -11.03
CA LYS A 131 -9.08 -6.58 -10.28
C LYS A 131 -8.72 -6.29 -8.82
N THR A 132 -7.78 -7.04 -8.24
CA THR A 132 -7.34 -6.93 -6.84
C THR A 132 -6.72 -5.56 -6.53
N VAL A 133 -5.60 -5.19 -7.16
CA VAL A 133 -5.57 -4.01 -8.06
C VAL A 133 -6.47 -2.83 -7.71
N ASN A 134 -7.49 -2.72 -8.56
CA ASN A 134 -8.54 -1.72 -8.54
C ASN A 134 -9.41 -1.74 -7.27
N ILE A 135 -9.61 -2.91 -6.64
CA ILE A 135 -10.37 -3.01 -5.40
C ILE A 135 -9.59 -2.33 -4.27
N ALA A 136 -8.30 -2.65 -4.11
CA ALA A 136 -7.44 -2.06 -3.09
C ALA A 136 -7.42 -0.52 -3.20
N ALA A 137 -7.26 0.00 -4.41
CA ALA A 137 -7.25 1.44 -4.67
C ALA A 137 -8.56 2.18 -4.30
N ARG A 138 -9.67 1.45 -4.07
CA ARG A 138 -11.01 2.03 -3.86
C ARG A 138 -11.64 1.69 -2.50
N LEU A 139 -10.94 0.98 -1.60
CA LEU A 139 -11.52 0.49 -0.34
C LEU A 139 -11.99 1.60 0.61
N GLY A 140 -11.16 2.61 0.84
CA GLY A 140 -11.44 3.68 1.79
C GLY A 140 -10.49 4.86 1.60
N ARG A 141 -10.77 5.99 2.27
CA ARG A 141 -9.94 7.21 2.18
C ARG A 141 -9.51 7.77 3.54
N ARG A 142 -9.83 7.10 4.65
CA ARG A 142 -9.48 7.58 5.99
C ARG A 142 -8.96 6.44 6.86
N GLY A 143 -7.70 6.53 7.25
CA GLY A 143 -7.04 5.58 8.14
C GLY A 143 -6.70 4.25 7.44
N ILE A 144 -6.46 3.22 8.24
CA ILE A 144 -6.05 1.89 7.77
C ILE A 144 -7.29 1.03 7.58
N THR A 145 -7.52 0.58 6.35
CA THR A 145 -8.73 -0.11 5.91
C THR A 145 -8.37 -1.45 5.26
N LEU A 146 -8.92 -2.54 5.80
CA LEU A 146 -8.83 -3.87 5.22
C LEU A 146 -10.14 -4.24 4.51
N SER A 147 -10.02 -4.92 3.38
CA SER A 147 -11.13 -5.67 2.81
C SER A 147 -11.46 -6.91 3.67
N PRO A 148 -12.63 -7.56 3.48
CA PRO A 148 -12.93 -8.83 4.14
C PRO A 148 -11.92 -9.95 3.86
N GLN A 149 -11.32 -9.96 2.67
CA GLN A 149 -10.27 -10.91 2.27
C GLN A 149 -9.02 -10.68 3.12
N ALA A 150 -8.50 -9.46 3.17
CA ALA A 150 -7.32 -9.12 3.97
C ALA A 150 -7.56 -9.37 5.46
N PHE A 151 -8.74 -9.01 5.98
CA PHE A 151 -9.10 -9.26 7.38
C PHE A 151 -9.13 -10.76 7.74
N ARG A 152 -9.49 -11.64 6.79
CA ARG A 152 -9.49 -13.09 7.01
C ARG A 152 -8.08 -13.68 7.12
N CYS A 153 -7.06 -13.01 6.58
CA CYS A 153 -5.68 -13.44 6.71
C CYS A 153 -5.09 -13.20 8.11
N LEU A 154 -5.78 -12.44 8.98
CA LEU A 154 -5.35 -12.20 10.36
C LEU A 154 -5.76 -13.34 11.30
N SER A 155 -4.94 -13.61 12.31
CA SER A 155 -5.28 -14.44 13.48
C SER A 155 -6.49 -13.88 14.25
N PRO A 156 -7.17 -14.70 15.10
CA PRO A 156 -8.23 -14.21 15.98
C PRO A 156 -7.80 -13.03 16.86
N GLU A 157 -6.57 -13.05 17.36
CA GLU A 157 -5.97 -11.97 18.16
C GLU A 157 -5.77 -10.72 17.31
N GLY A 158 -5.20 -10.85 16.11
CA GLY A 158 -4.97 -9.74 15.21
C GLY A 158 -6.28 -9.05 14.79
N ARG A 159 -7.33 -9.83 14.55
CA ARG A 159 -8.68 -9.32 14.22
C ARG A 159 -9.28 -8.42 15.30
N LYS A 160 -8.92 -8.61 16.58
CA LYS A 160 -9.40 -7.75 17.69
C LYS A 160 -8.92 -6.31 17.56
N ARG A 161 -7.87 -6.04 16.76
CA ARG A 161 -7.35 -4.69 16.52
C ARG A 161 -8.17 -3.91 15.48
N PHE A 162 -9.16 -4.53 14.83
CA PHE A 162 -9.95 -3.88 13.78
C PHE A 162 -11.45 -3.87 14.09
N GLU A 163 -12.11 -2.78 13.74
CA GLU A 163 -13.56 -2.64 13.83
C GLU A 163 -14.22 -2.73 12.46
N LYS A 164 -15.35 -3.44 12.39
CA LYS A 164 -16.12 -3.60 11.16
C LYS A 164 -16.89 -2.32 10.86
N VAL A 165 -16.67 -1.76 9.68
CA VAL A 165 -17.46 -0.65 9.12
C VAL A 165 -18.38 -1.20 8.05
N THR A 166 -19.69 -0.93 8.16
CA THR A 166 -20.69 -1.42 7.20
C THR A 166 -21.01 -0.39 6.12
N ARG A 167 -20.82 -0.79 4.85
CA ARG A 167 -21.10 -0.12 3.56
C ARG A 167 -19.95 0.72 2.95
N PRO A 168 -19.11 0.11 2.08
CA PRO A 168 -18.91 -1.34 1.88
C PRO A 168 -18.34 -1.98 3.16
N ILE A 169 -18.50 -3.30 3.33
CA ILE A 169 -17.93 -3.99 4.50
C ILE A 169 -16.40 -3.89 4.43
N THR A 170 -15.83 -3.12 5.35
CA THR A 170 -14.39 -2.91 5.52
C THR A 170 -14.05 -3.01 7.01
N TYR A 171 -12.76 -3.11 7.33
CA TYR A 171 -12.28 -3.22 8.71
C TYR A 171 -11.23 -2.15 8.96
N GLN A 172 -11.45 -1.32 9.98
CA GLN A 172 -10.57 -0.19 10.29
C GLN A 172 -9.72 -0.46 11.53
N PHE A 173 -8.43 -0.14 11.45
CA PHE A 173 -7.50 -0.34 12.55
C PHE A 173 -7.80 0.61 13.71
N ARG A 174 -7.73 0.08 14.93
CA ARG A 174 -7.78 0.85 16.17
C ARG A 174 -6.37 1.11 16.70
N PHE A 175 -6.04 2.38 16.83
CA PHE A 175 -4.84 2.83 17.52
C PHE A 175 -4.90 2.40 18.98
#